data_AF-A0A099NST9-F1
#
_entry.id   AF-A0A099NST9-F1
#
_cell.length_a   1.000
_cell.length_b   1.000
_cell.length_c   1.000
_cell.angle_alpha   90.00
_cell.angle_beta   90.00
_cell.angle_gamma   90.00
#
_symmetry.space_group_name_H-M   'P 1'
#
loop_
_entity.id
_entity.type
_entity.pdbx_description
1 polymer ?
#
loop_
_entity_poly.entity_id
_entity_poly.type
_entity_poly.pdbx_seq_one_letter_code
_entity_poly.pdbx_strand_id
1 'polypeptide(L)'
;MSFKGFQKAIVRAPQNFRQKLHMGTVTEDAVYMDAERRFQELESETKRLSDESKRYHKAVNEMLDHQLSFSKAIEEIYKPISGRMSDPNSAIPEGNPEGIEACEQYRDVVNELKETLKPDLELIETRIVEPAQELLKIIQAIRKMATKRSHKQLDLDRHQNTLSKYQNKKDPKPKDEEKIYKYENEVAIAQQEFDYYNEMMKTELPILFQLEAEMVKPLFISLYYMQISLKPSI
;
A
#
# COMPACT_ATOMS: atom_id res chain seq x y z
N MET A 1 -3.80 -2.14 21.50
CA MET A 1 -2.84 -1.30 22.24
C MET A 1 -2.85 -1.71 23.71
N SER A 2 -1.69 -1.87 24.36
CA SER A 2 -1.59 -2.22 25.79
C SER A 2 -1.67 -0.97 26.67
N PHE A 3 -2.17 -1.10 27.90
CA PHE A 3 -2.26 -0.03 28.91
C PHE A 3 -0.93 0.73 29.13
N LYS A 4 0.19 0.00 29.15
CA LYS A 4 1.54 0.61 29.23
C LYS A 4 1.90 1.45 27.99
N GLY A 5 1.41 1.05 26.81
CA GLY A 5 1.59 1.80 25.57
C GLY A 5 0.81 3.11 25.56
N PHE A 6 -0.42 3.09 26.08
CA PHE A 6 -1.24 4.30 26.24
C PHE A 6 -0.62 5.30 27.22
N GLN A 7 -0.13 4.81 28.38
CA GLN A 7 0.58 5.66 29.34
C GLN A 7 1.82 6.34 28.72
N LYS A 8 2.64 5.58 27.96
CA LYS A 8 3.80 6.16 27.27
C LYS A 8 3.41 7.18 26.18
N ALA A 9 2.31 6.95 25.47
CA ALA A 9 1.81 7.89 24.48
C ALA A 9 1.43 9.25 25.11
N ILE A 10 0.77 9.23 26.27
CA ILE A 10 0.43 10.46 27.03
C ILE A 10 1.70 11.21 27.44
N VAL A 11 2.72 10.50 27.95
CA VAL A 11 3.98 11.12 28.39
C VAL A 11 4.77 11.73 27.23
N ARG A 12 4.65 11.20 26.01
CA ARG A 12 5.33 11.71 24.81
C ARG A 12 4.58 12.85 24.11
N ALA A 13 3.27 12.99 24.33
CA ALA A 13 2.44 13.99 23.65
C ALA A 13 2.96 15.44 23.79
N PRO A 14 3.44 15.91 24.97
CA PRO A 14 4.01 17.25 25.08
C PRO A 14 5.28 17.44 24.22
N GLN A 15 6.13 16.43 24.12
CA GLN A 15 7.37 16.50 23.33
C GLN A 15 7.07 16.44 21.82
N ASN A 16 6.08 15.64 21.39
CA ASN A 16 5.60 15.65 20.01
C ASN A 16 5.16 17.04 19.54
N PHE A 17 4.45 17.78 20.41
CA PHE A 17 4.02 19.14 20.09
C PHE A 17 5.21 20.11 20.00
N ARG A 18 6.19 19.97 20.90
CA ARG A 18 7.43 20.76 20.90
C ARG A 18 8.26 20.55 19.64
N GLN A 19 8.46 19.30 19.21
CA GLN A 19 9.18 19.00 17.96
C GLN A 19 8.51 19.67 16.75
N LYS A 20 7.18 19.61 16.64
CA LYS A 20 6.42 20.25 15.55
C LYS A 20 6.56 21.78 15.51
N LEU A 21 6.83 22.39 16.66
CA LEU A 21 7.07 23.84 16.78
C LEU A 21 8.56 24.20 16.77
N HIS A 22 9.44 23.24 16.51
CA HIS A 22 10.91 23.40 16.61
C HIS A 22 11.35 24.00 17.96
N MET A 23 10.66 23.63 19.04
CA MET A 23 10.93 24.14 20.39
C MET A 23 11.73 23.13 21.23
N GLY A 24 12.85 23.58 21.79
CA GLY A 24 13.74 22.73 22.61
C GLY A 24 14.66 21.85 21.77
N THR A 25 15.22 20.80 22.38
CA THR A 25 16.09 19.87 21.66
C THR A 25 15.29 18.99 20.71
N VAL A 26 15.73 18.94 19.45
CA VAL A 26 15.23 18.05 18.40
C VAL A 26 16.42 17.29 17.84
N THR A 27 16.45 15.98 18.05
CA THR A 27 17.47 15.14 17.42
C THR A 27 17.15 15.02 15.92
N GLU A 28 18.08 15.39 15.05
CA GLU A 28 17.93 15.24 13.59
C GLU A 28 19.00 14.29 13.03
N ASP A 29 18.61 13.41 12.12
CA ASP A 29 19.52 12.51 11.39
C ASP A 29 19.18 12.58 9.90
N ALA A 30 19.93 13.38 9.15
CA ALA A 30 19.67 13.64 7.74
C ALA A 30 19.70 12.37 6.88
N VAL A 31 20.59 11.43 7.21
CA VAL A 31 20.72 10.15 6.49
C VAL A 31 19.49 9.29 6.70
N TYR A 32 19.02 9.17 7.95
CA TYR A 32 17.79 8.45 8.23
C TYR A 32 16.56 9.15 7.63
N MET A 33 16.49 10.48 7.67
CA MET A 33 15.34 11.21 7.11
C MET A 33 15.19 10.98 5.60
N ASP A 34 16.30 10.98 4.85
CA ASP A 34 16.28 10.63 3.43
C ASP A 34 15.83 9.18 3.21
N ALA A 35 16.39 8.23 3.96
CA ALA A 35 16.01 6.82 3.87
C ALA A 35 14.53 6.59 4.24
N GLU A 36 14.01 7.26 5.27
CA GLU A 36 12.62 7.17 5.70
C GLU A 36 11.66 7.72 4.64
N ARG A 37 12.02 8.81 3.95
CA ARG A 37 11.24 9.33 2.82
C ARG A 37 11.15 8.30 1.70
N ARG A 38 12.28 7.74 1.28
CA ARG A 38 12.33 6.68 0.26
C ARG A 38 11.54 5.44 0.68
N PHE A 39 11.58 5.08 1.96
CA PHE A 39 10.81 3.97 2.52
C PHE A 39 9.30 4.22 2.48
N GLN A 40 8.84 5.45 2.72
CA GLN A 40 7.43 5.82 2.59
C GLN A 40 6.95 5.76 1.14
N GLU A 41 7.76 6.28 0.21
CA GLU A 41 7.48 6.19 -1.24
C GLU A 41 7.37 4.71 -1.66
N LEU A 42 8.33 3.87 -1.27
CA LEU A 42 8.31 2.42 -1.52
C LEU A 42 7.05 1.74 -0.99
N GLU A 43 6.64 2.02 0.26
CA GLU A 43 5.41 1.46 0.84
C GLU A 43 4.17 1.84 0.01
N SER A 44 4.08 3.11 -0.38
CA SER A 44 2.94 3.62 -1.15
C SER A 44 2.87 3.02 -2.56
N GLU A 45 4.00 2.94 -3.25
CA GLU A 45 4.05 2.43 -4.62
C GLU A 45 3.87 0.90 -4.67
N THR A 46 4.43 0.16 -3.70
CA THR A 46 4.19 -1.30 -3.60
C THR A 46 2.71 -1.60 -3.37
N LYS A 47 2.05 -0.83 -2.51
CA LYS A 47 0.61 -0.97 -2.26
C LYS A 47 -0.19 -0.66 -3.52
N ARG A 48 0.14 0.44 -4.18
CA ARG A 48 -0.50 0.85 -5.44
C ARG A 48 -0.34 -0.21 -6.52
N LEU A 49 0.85 -0.80 -6.67
CA LEU A 49 1.11 -1.86 -7.62
C LEU A 49 0.21 -3.08 -7.38
N SER A 50 0.10 -3.54 -6.12
CA SER A 50 -0.81 -4.63 -5.75
C SER A 50 -2.27 -4.29 -6.08
N ASP A 51 -2.73 -3.11 -5.64
CA ASP A 51 -4.15 -2.72 -5.76
C ASP A 51 -4.56 -2.50 -7.23
N GLU A 52 -3.72 -1.82 -8.02
CA GLU A 52 -3.99 -1.60 -9.45
C GLU A 52 -3.91 -2.89 -10.27
N SER A 53 -2.99 -3.81 -9.93
CA SER A 53 -2.90 -5.12 -10.61
C SER A 53 -4.16 -5.96 -10.38
N LYS A 54 -4.67 -5.99 -9.15
CA LYS A 54 -5.97 -6.64 -8.83
C LYS A 54 -7.12 -5.97 -9.55
N ARG A 55 -7.13 -4.64 -9.58
CA ARG A 55 -8.17 -3.87 -10.26
C ARG A 55 -8.17 -4.16 -11.76
N TYR A 56 -6.99 -4.25 -12.37
CA TYR A 56 -6.85 -4.62 -13.77
C TYR A 56 -7.40 -6.03 -14.05
N HIS A 57 -7.00 -7.03 -13.26
CA HIS A 57 -7.53 -8.40 -13.38
C HIS A 57 -9.06 -8.42 -13.30
N LYS A 58 -9.64 -7.70 -12.33
CA LYS A 58 -11.10 -7.60 -12.18
C LYS A 58 -11.77 -6.90 -13.36
N ALA A 59 -11.20 -5.78 -13.81
CA ALA A 59 -11.74 -4.99 -14.90
C ALA A 59 -11.78 -5.75 -16.24
N VAL A 60 -10.78 -6.60 -16.52
CA VAL A 60 -10.78 -7.46 -17.73
C VAL A 60 -11.94 -8.45 -17.67
N ASN A 61 -12.16 -9.13 -16.55
CA ASN A 61 -13.28 -10.05 -16.39
C ASN A 61 -14.63 -9.33 -16.50
N GLU A 62 -14.78 -8.18 -15.83
CA GLU A 62 -16.00 -7.37 -15.90
C GLU A 62 -16.29 -6.89 -17.33
N MET A 63 -15.27 -6.50 -18.08
CA MET A 63 -15.42 -6.09 -19.49
C MET A 63 -15.98 -7.24 -20.35
N LEU A 64 -15.43 -8.45 -20.22
CA LEU A 64 -15.91 -9.62 -20.95
C LEU A 64 -17.34 -9.99 -20.55
N ASP A 65 -17.66 -9.92 -19.26
CA ASP A 65 -19.03 -10.15 -18.77
C ASP A 65 -20.02 -9.11 -19.31
N HIS A 66 -19.63 -7.84 -19.36
CA HIS A 66 -20.43 -6.78 -19.98
C HIS A 66 -20.65 -7.02 -21.48
N GLN A 67 -19.64 -7.49 -22.22
CA GLN A 67 -19.77 -7.84 -23.63
C GLN A 67 -20.81 -8.96 -23.83
N LEU A 68 -20.80 -9.99 -22.98
CA LEU A 68 -21.79 -11.07 -23.02
C LEU A 68 -23.21 -10.57 -22.71
N SER A 69 -23.37 -9.73 -21.68
CA SER A 69 -24.66 -9.11 -21.33
C SER A 69 -25.18 -8.20 -22.44
N PHE A 70 -24.31 -7.44 -23.09
CA PHE A 70 -24.67 -6.57 -24.21
C PHE A 70 -25.20 -7.37 -25.41
N SER A 71 -24.53 -8.47 -25.79
CA SER A 71 -25.04 -9.36 -26.84
C SER A 71 -26.41 -9.95 -26.51
N LYS A 72 -26.64 -10.39 -25.26
CA LYS A 72 -27.96 -10.87 -24.81
C LYS A 72 -29.04 -9.80 -24.94
N ALA A 73 -28.73 -8.55 -24.59
CA ALA A 73 -29.69 -7.46 -24.72
C ALA A 73 -30.04 -7.16 -26.20
N ILE A 74 -29.07 -7.25 -27.11
CA ILE A 74 -29.31 -7.09 -28.56
C ILE A 74 -30.15 -8.25 -29.11
N GLU A 75 -29.84 -9.49 -28.74
CA GLU A 75 -30.64 -10.65 -29.15
C GLU A 75 -32.12 -10.46 -28.79
N GLU A 76 -32.39 -9.94 -27.60
CA GLU A 76 -33.77 -9.69 -27.12
C GLU A 76 -34.52 -8.65 -27.95
N ILE A 77 -33.81 -7.71 -28.59
CA ILE A 77 -34.38 -6.76 -29.53
C ILE A 77 -34.70 -7.45 -30.87
N TYR A 78 -33.89 -8.42 -31.29
CA TYR A 78 -34.09 -9.16 -32.54
C TYR A 78 -35.14 -10.26 -32.45
N LYS A 79 -35.54 -10.67 -31.22
CA LYS A 79 -36.63 -11.61 -31.01
C LYS A 79 -37.96 -11.01 -31.48
N PRO A 80 -38.81 -11.80 -32.16
CA PRO A 80 -40.11 -11.31 -32.58
C PRO A 80 -40.94 -10.83 -31.39
N ILE A 81 -41.57 -9.65 -31.51
CA ILE A 81 -42.54 -9.16 -30.52
C ILE A 81 -43.81 -10.01 -30.64
N SER A 82 -43.83 -11.14 -29.95
CA SER A 82 -45.00 -12.00 -29.90
C SER A 82 -46.01 -11.43 -28.89
N GLY A 83 -47.20 -11.04 -29.36
CA GLY A 83 -48.36 -10.80 -28.49
C GLY A 83 -48.95 -9.39 -28.43
N ARG A 84 -49.07 -8.65 -29.54
CA ARG A 84 -50.15 -7.64 -29.62
C ARG A 84 -51.45 -8.30 -30.06
N MET A 85 -52.29 -8.66 -29.09
CA MET A 85 -53.65 -9.21 -29.32
C MET A 85 -54.58 -8.23 -30.09
N SER A 86 -54.12 -7.01 -30.38
CA SER A 86 -54.86 -5.90 -30.99
C SER A 86 -54.45 -5.60 -32.43
N ASP A 87 -53.40 -6.22 -32.96
CA ASP A 87 -52.83 -5.88 -34.27
C ASP A 87 -53.08 -7.00 -35.30
N PRO A 88 -53.89 -6.76 -36.35
CA PRO A 88 -54.16 -7.73 -37.41
C PRO A 88 -52.92 -8.12 -38.23
N ASN A 89 -51.85 -7.33 -38.15
CA ASN A 89 -50.58 -7.59 -38.85
C ASN A 89 -49.55 -8.37 -38.01
N SER A 90 -49.92 -8.82 -36.81
CA SER A 90 -49.06 -9.62 -35.91
C SER A 90 -48.63 -10.99 -36.47
N ALA A 91 -49.10 -11.36 -37.67
CA ALA A 91 -48.71 -12.57 -38.39
C ALA A 91 -47.45 -12.42 -39.27
N ILE A 92 -46.88 -11.21 -39.36
CA ILE A 92 -45.63 -10.98 -40.08
C ILE A 92 -44.47 -11.31 -39.12
N PRO A 93 -43.56 -12.24 -39.45
CA PRO A 93 -42.41 -12.55 -38.60
C PRO A 93 -41.45 -11.35 -38.56
N GLU A 94 -41.61 -10.46 -37.58
CA GLU A 94 -40.68 -9.36 -37.31
C GLU A 94 -39.49 -9.84 -36.46
N GLY A 95 -38.84 -10.93 -36.86
CA GLY A 95 -37.60 -11.40 -36.25
C GLY A 95 -36.41 -11.15 -37.18
N ASN A 96 -35.24 -10.88 -36.62
CA ASN A 96 -33.99 -10.88 -37.37
C ASN A 96 -33.17 -12.14 -37.03
N PRO A 97 -33.38 -13.28 -37.71
CA PRO A 97 -32.70 -14.53 -37.41
C PRO A 97 -31.17 -14.42 -37.60
N GLU A 98 -30.72 -13.68 -38.61
CA GLU A 98 -29.29 -13.43 -38.86
C GLU A 98 -28.67 -12.63 -37.70
N GLY A 99 -29.41 -11.67 -37.15
CA GLY A 99 -29.00 -10.90 -35.98
C GLY A 99 -28.93 -11.73 -34.70
N ILE A 100 -29.86 -12.67 -34.50
CA ILE A 100 -29.85 -13.62 -33.37
C ILE A 100 -28.63 -14.55 -33.48
N GLU A 101 -28.40 -15.13 -34.66
CA GLU A 101 -27.25 -16.00 -34.92
C GLU A 101 -25.92 -15.27 -34.71
N ALA A 102 -25.80 -14.02 -35.19
CA ALA A 102 -24.61 -13.20 -34.97
C ALA A 102 -24.37 -12.92 -33.47
N CYS A 103 -25.43 -12.69 -32.68
CA CYS A 103 -25.32 -12.52 -31.23
C CYS A 103 -24.85 -13.79 -30.52
N GLU A 104 -25.32 -14.97 -30.95
CA GLU A 104 -24.88 -16.27 -30.45
C GLU A 104 -23.40 -16.51 -30.75
N GLN A 105 -22.99 -16.37 -32.01
CA GLN A 105 -21.60 -16.53 -32.44
C GLN A 105 -20.66 -15.57 -31.70
N TYR A 106 -21.07 -14.30 -31.52
CA TYR A 106 -20.28 -13.34 -30.74
C TYR A 106 -20.07 -13.81 -29.29
N ARG A 107 -21.09 -14.38 -28.64
CA ARG A 107 -20.94 -14.88 -27.26
C ARG A 107 -20.01 -16.07 -27.18
N ASP A 108 -20.05 -16.95 -28.17
CA ASP A 108 -19.13 -18.10 -28.23
C ASP A 108 -17.68 -17.63 -28.31
N VAL A 109 -17.39 -16.64 -29.18
CA VAL A 109 -16.06 -16.03 -29.29
C VAL A 109 -15.64 -15.36 -27.98
N VAL A 110 -16.52 -14.60 -27.33
CA VAL A 110 -16.19 -13.93 -26.06
C VAL A 110 -15.97 -14.94 -24.93
N ASN A 111 -16.72 -16.04 -24.89
CA ASN A 111 -16.51 -17.12 -23.92
C ASN A 111 -15.18 -17.85 -24.16
N GLU A 112 -14.84 -18.15 -25.41
CA GLU A 112 -13.55 -18.72 -25.78
C GLU A 112 -12.39 -17.79 -25.40
N LEU A 113 -12.54 -16.49 -25.66
CA LEU A 113 -11.58 -15.47 -25.25
C LEU A 113 -11.41 -15.48 -23.72
N LYS A 114 -12.51 -15.56 -22.96
CA LYS A 114 -12.45 -15.61 -21.49
C LYS A 114 -11.65 -16.82 -20.98
N GLU A 115 -11.87 -18.00 -21.55
CA GLU A 115 -11.10 -19.20 -21.20
C GLU A 115 -9.62 -19.09 -21.61
N THR A 116 -9.36 -18.47 -22.76
CA THR A 116 -8.00 -18.23 -23.26
C THR A 116 -7.22 -17.25 -22.38
N LEU A 117 -7.86 -16.18 -21.91
CA LEU A 117 -7.23 -15.15 -21.09
C LEU A 117 -7.07 -15.54 -19.61
N LYS A 118 -7.86 -16.48 -19.13
CA LYS A 118 -7.84 -16.94 -17.74
C LYS A 118 -6.43 -17.29 -17.21
N PRO A 119 -5.62 -18.13 -17.87
CA PRO A 119 -4.27 -18.45 -17.38
C PRO A 119 -3.36 -17.21 -17.32
N ASP A 120 -3.47 -16.30 -18.30
CA ASP A 120 -2.69 -15.05 -18.31
C ASP A 120 -3.09 -14.13 -17.15
N LEU A 121 -4.39 -14.06 -16.83
CA LEU A 121 -4.89 -13.31 -15.68
C LEU A 121 -4.49 -13.94 -14.34
N GLU A 122 -4.40 -15.27 -14.25
CA GLU A 122 -3.86 -15.98 -13.08
C GLU A 122 -2.35 -15.74 -12.89
N LEU A 123 -1.60 -15.54 -13.97
CA LEU A 123 -0.19 -15.13 -13.89
C LEU A 123 -0.04 -13.74 -13.27
N ILE A 124 -0.95 -12.79 -13.50
CA ILE A 124 -0.93 -11.48 -12.82
C ILE A 124 -1.03 -11.67 -11.31
N GLU A 125 -1.94 -12.51 -10.86
CA GLU A 125 -2.15 -12.74 -9.42
C GLU A 125 -0.89 -13.37 -8.79
N THR A 126 -0.39 -14.46 -9.36
CA THR A 126 0.73 -15.23 -8.80
C THR A 126 2.09 -14.57 -8.98
N ARG A 127 2.31 -13.81 -10.06
CA ARG A 127 3.62 -13.21 -10.38
C ARG A 127 3.75 -11.76 -9.98
N ILE A 128 2.66 -11.05 -9.73
CA ILE A 128 2.71 -9.61 -9.40
C ILE A 128 2.05 -9.34 -8.06
N VAL A 129 0.79 -9.76 -7.91
CA VAL A 129 0.00 -9.42 -6.74
C VAL A 129 0.55 -10.10 -5.49
N GLU A 130 0.72 -11.42 -5.50
CA GLU A 130 1.23 -12.18 -4.36
C GLU A 130 2.63 -11.70 -3.92
N PRO A 131 3.64 -11.55 -4.82
CA PRO A 131 4.94 -11.01 -4.43
C PRO A 131 4.87 -9.60 -3.84
N ALA A 132 4.05 -8.71 -4.41
CA ALA A 132 3.85 -7.37 -3.86
C ALA A 132 3.23 -7.43 -2.45
N GLN A 133 2.29 -8.34 -2.20
CA GLN A 133 1.71 -8.55 -0.88
C GLN A 133 2.73 -9.11 0.14
N GLU A 134 3.61 -10.01 -0.26
CA GLU A 134 4.70 -10.49 0.61
C GLU A 134 5.67 -9.35 0.95
N LEU A 135 6.04 -8.52 -0.04
CA LEU A 135 6.86 -7.33 0.22
C LEU A 135 6.16 -6.37 1.20
N LEU A 136 4.85 -6.15 1.06
CA LEU A 136 4.09 -5.32 2.00
C LEU A 136 4.14 -5.86 3.44
N LYS A 137 4.19 -7.17 3.66
CA LYS A 137 4.36 -7.73 5.01
C LYS A 137 5.73 -7.39 5.60
N ILE A 138 6.79 -7.46 4.78
CA ILE A 138 8.15 -7.07 5.17
C ILE A 138 8.21 -5.58 5.50
N ILE A 139 7.65 -4.74 4.62
CA ILE A 139 7.53 -3.29 4.82
C ILE A 139 6.80 -2.99 6.14
N GLN A 140 5.70 -3.67 6.44
CA GLN A 140 4.98 -3.49 7.70
C GLN A 140 5.82 -3.87 8.93
N ALA A 141 6.68 -4.90 8.84
CA ALA A 141 7.59 -5.27 9.91
C ALA A 141 8.63 -4.17 10.15
N ILE A 142 9.21 -3.61 9.09
CA ILE A 142 10.18 -2.50 9.14
C ILE A 142 9.52 -1.22 9.67
N ARG A 143 8.29 -0.91 9.23
CA ARG A 143 7.48 0.24 9.71
C ARG A 143 7.26 0.18 11.23
N LYS A 144 7.11 -1.02 11.81
CA LYS A 144 7.04 -1.20 13.27
C LYS A 144 8.36 -0.82 13.95
N MET A 145 9.52 -1.13 13.34
CA MET A 145 10.82 -0.74 13.87
C MET A 145 11.08 0.76 13.72
N ALA A 146 10.73 1.36 12.59
CA ALA A 146 10.75 2.82 12.37
C ALA A 146 9.91 3.56 13.44
N THR A 147 8.71 3.06 13.72
CA THR A 147 7.85 3.58 14.79
C THR A 147 8.52 3.48 16.17
N LYS A 148 9.20 2.35 16.47
CA LYS A 148 9.96 2.21 17.73
C LYS A 148 11.11 3.21 17.80
N ARG A 149 11.88 3.39 16.72
CA ARG A 149 12.94 4.39 16.61
C ARG A 149 12.41 5.80 16.92
N SER A 150 11.32 6.21 16.27
CA SER A 150 10.67 7.51 16.51
C SER A 150 10.25 7.70 17.97
N HIS A 151 9.71 6.66 18.60
CA HIS A 151 9.40 6.70 20.03
C HIS A 151 10.63 6.87 20.92
N LYS A 152 11.76 6.24 20.58
CA LYS A 152 13.02 6.38 21.32
C LYS A 152 13.64 7.76 21.14
N GLN A 153 13.57 8.31 19.93
CA GLN A 153 13.97 9.70 19.64
C GLN A 153 13.20 10.70 20.51
N LEU A 154 11.87 10.54 20.61
CA LEU A 154 11.03 11.37 21.47
C LEU A 154 11.37 11.24 22.96
N ASP A 155 11.65 10.02 23.41
CA ASP A 155 12.05 9.78 24.80
C ASP A 155 13.41 10.45 25.08
N LEU A 156 14.40 10.32 24.17
CA LEU A 156 15.70 10.98 24.24
C LEU A 156 15.56 12.51 24.33
N ASP A 157 14.84 13.14 23.39
CA ASP A 157 14.65 14.58 23.37
C ASP A 157 13.94 15.08 24.65
N ARG A 158 12.98 14.30 25.17
CA ARG A 158 12.31 14.62 26.44
C ARG A 158 13.29 14.60 27.62
N HIS A 159 14.16 13.60 27.70
CA HIS A 159 15.16 13.50 28.77
C HIS A 159 16.22 14.59 28.64
N GLN A 160 16.70 14.90 27.43
CA GLN A 160 17.62 16.02 27.17
C GLN A 160 17.03 17.37 27.57
N ASN A 161 15.76 17.63 27.22
CA ASN A 161 15.06 18.84 27.64
C ASN A 161 14.91 18.93 29.16
N THR A 162 14.71 17.79 29.83
CA THR A 162 14.60 17.74 31.29
C THR A 162 15.95 18.03 31.94
N LEU A 163 17.03 17.40 31.47
CA LEU A 163 18.39 17.65 31.95
C LEU A 163 18.80 19.12 31.76
N SER A 164 18.60 19.66 30.56
CA SER A 164 18.89 21.06 30.22
C SER A 164 18.16 22.05 31.14
N LYS A 165 16.92 21.76 31.54
CA LYS A 165 16.16 22.58 32.50
C LYS A 165 16.83 22.66 33.88
N TYR A 166 17.43 21.58 34.35
CA TYR A 166 18.12 21.56 35.65
C TYR A 166 19.53 22.14 35.57
N GLN A 167 20.24 21.90 34.47
CA GLN A 167 21.57 22.48 34.22
C GLN A 167 21.51 24.01 34.07
N ASN A 168 20.49 24.54 33.39
CA ASN A 168 20.36 25.98 33.11
C ASN A 168 19.59 26.76 34.20
N LYS A 169 19.49 26.20 35.41
CA LYS A 169 18.73 26.82 36.51
C LYS A 169 19.56 27.96 37.14
N LYS A 170 18.99 29.17 37.21
CA LYS A 170 19.68 30.38 37.70
C LYS A 170 20.16 30.28 39.17
N ASP A 171 19.40 29.58 40.02
CA ASP A 171 19.73 29.36 41.44
C ASP A 171 19.73 27.84 41.74
N PRO A 172 20.85 27.14 41.49
CA PRO A 172 20.95 25.71 41.75
C PRO A 172 21.00 25.42 43.25
N LYS A 173 20.20 24.46 43.69
CA LYS A 173 20.22 23.94 45.08
C LYS A 173 21.03 22.64 45.13
N PRO A 174 21.55 22.22 46.30
CA PRO A 174 22.24 20.93 46.43
C PRO A 174 21.39 19.72 45.98
N LYS A 175 20.07 19.78 46.16
CA LYS A 175 19.13 18.76 45.63
C LYS A 175 18.97 18.75 44.11
N ASP A 176 19.36 19.83 43.43
CA ASP A 176 19.37 19.88 41.97
C ASP A 176 20.60 19.16 41.41
N GLU A 177 21.74 19.14 42.11
CA GLU A 177 22.92 18.35 41.70
C GLU A 177 22.63 16.86 41.68
N GLU A 178 21.99 16.32 42.72
CA GLU A 178 21.55 14.91 42.76
C GLU A 178 20.60 14.57 41.58
N LYS A 179 19.72 15.52 41.23
CA LYS A 179 18.82 15.36 40.07
C LYS A 179 19.55 15.42 38.75
N ILE A 180 20.58 16.25 38.60
CA ILE A 180 21.40 16.31 37.39
C ILE A 180 22.03 14.95 37.14
N TYR A 181 22.71 14.36 38.12
CA TYR A 181 23.29 13.01 37.99
C TYR A 181 22.25 11.96 37.60
N LYS A 182 21.05 12.02 38.20
CA LYS A 182 19.95 11.13 37.83
C LYS A 182 19.54 11.31 36.37
N TYR A 183 19.32 12.54 35.91
CA TYR A 183 18.86 12.81 34.55
C TYR A 183 19.95 12.59 33.49
N GLU A 184 21.23 12.75 33.84
CA GLU A 184 22.36 12.35 32.99
C GLU A 184 22.33 10.85 32.70
N ASN A 185 22.09 10.03 33.74
CA ASN A 185 21.94 8.60 33.57
C ASN A 185 20.70 8.24 32.72
N GLU A 186 19.57 8.91 32.94
CA GLU A 186 18.37 8.71 32.10
C GLU A 186 18.62 9.08 30.62
N VAL A 187 19.35 10.17 30.35
CA VAL A 187 19.75 10.55 28.99
C VAL A 187 20.69 9.51 28.39
N ALA A 188 21.69 9.03 29.13
CA ALA A 188 22.64 8.03 28.65
C ALA A 188 21.93 6.72 28.24
N ILE A 189 20.98 6.25 29.05
CA ILE A 189 20.17 5.07 28.73
C ILE A 189 19.30 5.33 27.49
N ALA A 190 18.60 6.47 27.44
CA ALA A 190 17.75 6.81 26.30
C ALA A 190 18.55 6.96 24.99
N GLN A 191 19.78 7.47 25.07
CA GLN A 191 20.69 7.60 23.94
C GLN A 191 21.07 6.22 23.40
N GLN A 192 21.51 5.29 24.27
CA GLN A 192 21.84 3.92 23.87
C GLN A 192 20.65 3.21 23.21
N GLU A 193 19.45 3.35 23.78
CA GLU A 193 18.24 2.77 23.20
C GLU A 193 17.89 3.39 21.84
N PHE A 194 18.05 4.70 21.67
CA PHE A 194 17.83 5.37 20.39
C PHE A 194 18.85 4.93 19.34
N ASP A 195 20.14 4.97 19.69
CA ASP A 195 21.25 4.62 18.79
C ASP A 195 21.10 3.19 18.26
N TYR A 196 20.71 2.24 19.12
CA TYR A 196 20.43 0.87 18.70
C TYR A 196 19.42 0.79 17.54
N TYR A 197 18.26 1.46 17.66
CA TYR A 197 17.27 1.47 16.58
C TYR A 197 17.70 2.35 15.40
N ASN A 198 18.41 3.44 15.65
CA ASN A 198 18.85 4.34 14.60
C ASN A 198 19.87 3.67 13.67
N GLU A 199 20.89 3.03 14.23
CA GLU A 199 21.90 2.29 13.45
C GLU A 199 21.31 1.07 12.76
N MET A 200 20.40 0.34 13.43
CA MET A 200 19.67 -0.75 12.79
C MET A 200 18.94 -0.26 11.53
N MET A 201 18.15 0.82 11.63
CA MET A 201 17.40 1.31 10.48
C MET A 201 18.32 1.82 9.36
N LYS A 202 19.43 2.49 9.71
CA LYS A 202 20.42 2.95 8.73
C LYS A 202 21.14 1.79 8.02
N THR A 203 21.23 0.63 8.65
CA THR A 203 21.82 -0.58 8.07
C THR A 203 20.81 -1.33 7.20
N GLU A 204 19.59 -1.52 7.69
CA GLU A 204 18.58 -2.39 7.05
C GLU A 204 17.86 -1.72 5.87
N LEU A 205 17.58 -0.40 5.94
CA LEU A 205 16.86 0.30 4.86
C LEU A 205 17.61 0.28 3.51
N PRO A 206 18.93 0.51 3.45
CA PRO A 206 19.67 0.37 2.19
C PRO A 206 19.59 -1.04 1.58
N ILE A 207 19.61 -2.08 2.42
CA ILE A 207 19.50 -3.48 1.98
C ILE A 207 18.10 -3.71 1.38
N LEU A 208 17.05 -3.21 2.01
CA LEU A 208 15.70 -3.27 1.47
C LEU A 208 15.61 -2.63 0.08
N PHE A 209 16.20 -1.44 -0.10
CA PHE A 209 16.15 -0.74 -1.40
C PHE A 209 16.92 -1.49 -2.49
N GLN A 210 18.01 -2.16 -2.14
CA GLN A 210 18.73 -2.99 -3.10
C GLN A 210 17.88 -4.20 -3.52
N LEU A 211 17.29 -4.91 -2.56
CA LEU A 211 16.44 -6.08 -2.84
C LEU A 211 15.18 -5.71 -3.63
N GLU A 212 14.60 -4.54 -3.34
CA GLU A 212 13.47 -4.02 -4.10
C GLU A 212 13.84 -3.77 -5.57
N ALA A 213 14.96 -3.10 -5.82
CA ALA A 213 15.44 -2.87 -7.19
C ALA A 213 15.66 -4.18 -7.98
N GLU A 214 16.06 -5.26 -7.29
CA GLU A 214 16.17 -6.59 -7.88
C GLU A 214 14.80 -7.23 -8.17
N MET A 215 13.80 -7.00 -7.30
CA MET A 215 12.43 -7.50 -7.46
C MET A 215 11.66 -6.81 -8.60
N VAL A 216 11.94 -5.54 -8.86
CA VAL A 216 11.23 -4.75 -9.90
C VAL A 216 11.43 -5.34 -11.31
N LYS A 217 12.64 -5.83 -11.63
CA LYS A 217 12.97 -6.37 -12.97
C LYS A 217 12.06 -7.52 -13.42
N PRO A 218 11.91 -8.63 -12.66
CA PRO A 218 11.05 -9.74 -13.07
C PRO A 218 9.56 -9.34 -13.15
N LEU A 219 9.11 -8.38 -12.33
CA LEU A 219 7.73 -7.88 -12.38
C LEU A 219 7.44 -7.15 -13.69
N PHE A 220 8.33 -6.26 -14.13
CA PHE A 220 8.19 -5.56 -15.41
C PHE A 220 8.21 -6.51 -16.60
N ILE A 221 9.11 -7.50 -16.58
CA ILE A 221 9.19 -8.50 -17.64
C ILE A 221 7.88 -9.30 -17.72
N SER A 222 7.34 -9.72 -16.57
CA SER A 222 6.07 -10.46 -16.52
C SER A 222 4.91 -9.63 -17.06
N LEU A 223 4.78 -8.37 -16.63
CA LEU A 223 3.79 -7.42 -17.15
C LEU A 223 3.88 -7.23 -18.65
N TYR A 224 5.10 -7.01 -19.16
CA TYR A 224 5.35 -6.78 -20.58
C TYR A 224 4.93 -7.97 -21.44
N TYR A 225 5.32 -9.19 -21.07
CA TYR A 225 4.94 -10.38 -21.82
C TYR A 225 3.43 -10.67 -21.76
N MET A 226 2.77 -10.41 -20.62
CA MET A 226 1.32 -10.55 -20.53
C MET A 226 0.59 -9.56 -21.44
N GLN A 227 1.03 -8.29 -21.49
CA GLN A 227 0.44 -7.31 -22.40
C GLN A 227 0.63 -7.70 -23.88
N ILE A 228 1.76 -8.32 -24.22
CA ILE A 228 2.01 -8.84 -25.57
C ILE A 228 1.18 -10.08 -25.88
N SER A 229 0.83 -10.92 -24.90
CA SER A 229 -0.06 -12.07 -25.11
C SER A 229 -1.51 -11.64 -25.35
N LEU A 230 -1.93 -10.56 -24.69
CA LEU A 230 -3.28 -10.01 -24.78
C LEU A 230 -3.56 -9.26 -26.09
N LYS A 231 -2.57 -8.51 -26.60
CA LYS A 231 -2.73 -7.63 -27.77
C LYS A 231 -2.99 -8.30 -29.14
N PRO A 232 -2.49 -9.53 -29.42
CA PRO A 232 -2.81 -10.29 -30.62
C PRO A 232 -4.17 -10.98 -30.55
N SER A 233 -4.75 -11.07 -29.35
CA SER A 233 -5.99 -11.79 -29.05
C SER A 233 -7.24 -10.88 -29.04
N ILE A 234 -7.04 -9.57 -29.24
CA ILE A 234 -8.06 -8.51 -29.37
C ILE A 234 -7.84 -7.80 -30.71
#